data_AF-I8IT79-F1
#
_entry.id   AF-I8IT79-F1
#
_cell.length_a   1.000
_cell.length_b   1.000
_cell.length_c   1.000
_cell.angle_alpha   90.00
_cell.angle_beta   90.00
_cell.angle_gamma   90.00
#
_symmetry.space_group_name_H-M   'P 1'
#
loop_
_entity.id
_entity.type
_entity.pdbx_description
1 polymer ?
#
loop_
_entity_poly.entity_id
_entity_poly.type
_entity_poly.pdbx_seq_one_letter_code
_entity_poly.pdbx_strand_id
1 'polypeptide(L)'
;MSDILSIIGLTLLVAFLTSVVFFVQRRKLDPREPPLASSAIPLVGHLASFLYYGLEYFAIARCVTRTIPSLDGVEMLTAKLVSAVRRSRNAMSFGPLFANVAENGGGINGRGMQLLRDKEYGGQGVGQQTADSMHPALLGSGLDQMNGKMIAVLKTIIDELASQPDNVVDLYEWCSHAVTVASTDAVYGPLNPYRSESNRRAFWAIESNLSLLMMNVVPWITARKPWKGREQLTQAFIQYYQADGHLDSSQLAYTRWKVQHEAGAAIEDIARLEALTALGILSIPSRPASISCLIFSLALISLVKFGMRSWTVPSRWTRRASIPWTWLISVRGVRSSSQRFKRPSVPGQILGSCVLYRRIHYLTITCS
;
A
#
# COMPACT_ATOMS: atom_id res chain seq x y z
N MET A 1 -49.11 -22.22 5.06
CA MET A 1 -48.52 -23.58 5.07
C MET A 1 -47.65 -23.84 3.84
N SER A 2 -48.06 -23.36 2.66
CA SER A 2 -47.24 -23.31 1.42
C SER A 2 -45.88 -22.63 1.63
N ASP A 3 -45.83 -21.49 2.30
CA ASP A 3 -44.60 -20.69 2.43
C ASP A 3 -43.53 -21.39 3.26
N ILE A 4 -43.94 -22.15 4.29
CA ILE A 4 -43.03 -22.93 5.14
C ILE A 4 -42.45 -24.10 4.33
N LEU A 5 -43.26 -24.77 3.52
CA LEU A 5 -42.79 -25.84 2.64
C LEU A 5 -41.81 -25.33 1.58
N SER A 6 -42.07 -24.14 1.01
CA SER A 6 -41.17 -23.49 0.06
C SER A 6 -39.84 -23.09 0.68
N ILE A 7 -39.84 -22.58 1.93
CA ILE A 7 -38.60 -22.25 2.66
C ILE A 7 -37.79 -23.51 2.98
N ILE A 8 -38.46 -24.60 3.38
CA ILE A 8 -37.80 -25.89 3.65
C ILE A 8 -37.23 -26.48 2.34
N GLY A 9 -37.97 -26.40 1.23
CA GLY A 9 -37.49 -26.84 -0.08
C GLY A 9 -36.27 -26.07 -0.56
N LEU A 10 -36.27 -24.74 -0.38
CA LEU A 10 -35.13 -23.89 -0.74
C LEU A 10 -33.89 -24.19 0.11
N THR A 11 -34.06 -24.38 1.42
CA THR A 11 -32.93 -24.67 2.32
C THR A 11 -32.31 -26.04 2.03
N LEU A 12 -33.11 -27.07 1.75
CA LEU A 12 -32.62 -28.39 1.34
C LEU A 12 -31.91 -28.36 -0.03
N LEU A 13 -32.42 -27.59 -0.99
CA LEU A 13 -31.78 -27.40 -2.29
C LEU A 13 -30.42 -26.71 -2.15
N VAL A 14 -30.33 -25.65 -1.35
CA VAL A 14 -29.07 -24.94 -1.08
C VAL A 14 -28.08 -25.87 -0.36
N ALA A 15 -28.54 -26.65 0.63
CA ALA A 15 -27.69 -27.62 1.33
C ALA A 15 -27.18 -28.73 0.40
N PHE A 16 -28.02 -29.22 -0.52
CA PHE A 16 -27.63 -30.20 -1.52
C PHE A 16 -26.61 -29.64 -2.51
N LEU A 17 -26.86 -28.45 -3.07
CA LEU A 17 -25.94 -27.79 -4.00
C LEU A 17 -24.59 -27.47 -3.35
N THR A 18 -24.59 -26.98 -2.12
CA THR A 18 -23.34 -26.71 -1.37
C THR A 18 -22.57 -28.01 -1.06
N SER A 19 -23.27 -29.09 -0.70
CA SER A 19 -22.66 -30.40 -0.49
C SER A 19 -22.06 -30.98 -1.77
N VAL A 20 -22.77 -30.90 -2.91
CA VAL A 20 -22.25 -31.36 -4.21
C VAL A 20 -21.03 -30.55 -4.63
N VAL A 21 -21.06 -29.22 -4.52
CA VAL A 21 -19.92 -28.34 -4.83
C VAL A 21 -18.72 -28.69 -3.94
N PHE A 22 -18.94 -28.86 -2.64
CA PHE A 22 -17.89 -29.25 -1.70
C PHE A 22 -17.28 -30.62 -2.02
N PHE A 23 -18.11 -31.59 -2.41
CA PHE A 23 -17.67 -32.94 -2.76
C PHE A 23 -16.89 -32.96 -4.09
N VAL A 24 -17.31 -32.16 -5.07
CA VAL A 24 -16.62 -32.00 -6.35
C VAL A 24 -15.28 -31.27 -6.17
N GLN A 25 -15.21 -30.27 -5.28
CA GLN A 25 -13.96 -29.59 -4.94
C GLN A 25 -12.96 -30.53 -4.24
N ARG A 26 -13.42 -31.41 -3.34
CA ARG A 26 -12.55 -32.39 -2.67
C ARG A 26 -12.05 -33.50 -3.58
N ARG A 27 -12.79 -33.85 -4.64
CA ARG A 27 -12.41 -34.91 -5.60
C ARG A 27 -11.23 -34.51 -6.51
N LYS A 28 -10.85 -33.23 -6.58
CA LYS A 28 -9.85 -32.71 -7.51
C LYS A 28 -8.46 -32.45 -6.93
N LEU A 29 -8.20 -32.79 -5.66
CA LEU A 29 -6.90 -32.51 -5.06
C LEU A 29 -5.89 -33.57 -5.45
N ASP A 30 -4.88 -33.18 -6.21
CA ASP A 30 -3.68 -34.01 -6.40
C ASP A 30 -2.99 -34.17 -5.04
N PRO A 31 -2.59 -35.38 -4.62
CA PRO A 31 -1.81 -35.59 -3.40
C PRO A 31 -0.51 -34.77 -3.32
N ARG A 32 -0.01 -34.25 -4.45
CA ARG A 32 1.16 -33.38 -4.54
C ARG A 32 0.84 -31.90 -4.31
N GLU A 33 -0.43 -31.51 -4.35
CA GLU A 33 -0.87 -30.14 -4.12
C GLU A 33 -0.92 -29.81 -2.61
N PRO A 34 -0.80 -28.53 -2.24
CA PRO A 34 -0.95 -28.10 -0.86
C PRO A 34 -2.35 -28.44 -0.30
N PRO A 35 -2.47 -28.78 1.00
CA PRO A 35 -3.76 -29.09 1.61
C PRO A 35 -4.73 -27.89 1.53
N LEU A 36 -6.03 -28.16 1.39
CA LEU A 36 -7.03 -27.10 1.43
C LEU A 36 -7.07 -26.38 2.79
N ALA A 37 -7.25 -25.06 2.76
CA ALA A 37 -7.63 -24.32 3.96
C ALA A 37 -9.04 -24.73 4.40
N SER A 38 -9.21 -25.05 5.69
CA SER A 38 -10.55 -25.34 6.24
C SER A 38 -11.27 -24.04 6.59
N SER A 39 -12.57 -23.99 6.33
CA SER A 39 -13.47 -22.92 6.78
C SER A 39 -14.69 -23.50 7.47
N ALA A 40 -15.22 -22.78 8.45
CA ALA A 40 -16.46 -23.14 9.15
C ALA A 40 -17.68 -23.12 8.21
N ILE A 41 -17.64 -22.26 7.19
CA ILE A 41 -18.67 -22.17 6.14
C ILE A 41 -17.99 -22.48 4.80
N PRO A 42 -18.24 -23.65 4.20
CA PRO A 42 -17.69 -24.00 2.89
C PRO A 42 -17.98 -22.91 1.85
N LEU A 43 -17.00 -22.61 0.98
CA LEU A 43 -17.08 -21.63 -0.12
C LEU A 43 -17.18 -20.15 0.30
N VAL A 44 -18.03 -19.80 1.27
CA VAL A 44 -18.31 -18.39 1.62
C VAL A 44 -17.49 -17.91 2.83
N GLY A 45 -17.09 -18.80 3.74
CA GLY A 45 -16.42 -18.39 4.98
C GLY A 45 -15.05 -17.76 4.75
N HIS A 46 -14.30 -18.23 3.75
CA HIS A 46 -13.04 -17.60 3.33
C HIS A 46 -13.28 -16.22 2.71
N LEU A 47 -14.30 -16.10 1.84
CA LEU A 47 -14.68 -14.84 1.22
C LEU A 47 -15.13 -13.80 2.26
N ALA A 48 -16.02 -14.18 3.18
CA ALA A 48 -16.49 -13.28 4.24
C ALA A 48 -15.36 -12.84 5.19
N SER A 49 -14.49 -13.79 5.57
CA SER A 49 -13.31 -13.46 6.38
C SER A 49 -12.36 -12.53 5.63
N PHE A 50 -12.17 -12.74 4.33
CA PHE A 50 -11.32 -11.87 3.51
C PHE A 50 -11.94 -10.48 3.31
N LEU A 51 -13.26 -10.37 3.14
CA LEU A 51 -13.94 -9.07 3.05
C LEU A 51 -13.88 -8.29 4.37
N TYR A 52 -13.87 -8.98 5.51
CA TYR A 52 -13.79 -8.36 6.83
C TYR A 52 -12.36 -7.99 7.24
N TYR A 53 -11.40 -8.92 7.05
CA TYR A 53 -10.01 -8.77 7.50
C TYR A 53 -9.05 -8.30 6.39
N GLY A 54 -9.48 -8.27 5.13
CA GLY A 54 -8.61 -7.94 3.99
C GLY A 54 -7.40 -8.87 3.89
N LEU A 55 -6.23 -8.31 3.57
CA LEU A 55 -4.98 -9.07 3.47
C LEU A 55 -4.52 -9.66 4.81
N GLU A 56 -4.97 -9.13 5.96
CA GLU A 56 -4.63 -9.68 7.28
C GLU A 56 -5.22 -11.08 7.48
N TYR A 57 -6.24 -11.43 6.71
CA TYR A 57 -6.80 -12.78 6.67
C TYR A 57 -5.72 -13.85 6.43
N PHE A 58 -4.77 -13.58 5.53
CA PHE A 58 -3.68 -14.50 5.21
C PHE A 58 -2.77 -14.78 6.42
N ALA A 59 -2.56 -13.79 7.29
CA ALA A 59 -1.81 -13.97 8.52
C ALA A 59 -2.60 -14.78 9.58
N ILE A 60 -3.91 -14.56 9.66
CA ILE A 60 -4.82 -15.26 10.58
C ILE A 60 -4.96 -16.74 10.20
N ALA A 61 -4.97 -17.05 8.90
CA ALA A 61 -5.13 -18.40 8.37
C ALA A 61 -3.99 -19.39 8.71
N ARG A 62 -2.93 -18.90 9.40
CA ARG A 62 -1.72 -19.61 9.84
C ARG A 62 -0.90 -20.19 8.68
N CYS A 63 0.27 -19.59 8.41
CA CYS A 63 1.27 -19.93 7.39
C CYS A 63 1.66 -21.43 7.34
N VAL A 64 0.84 -22.22 6.67
CA VAL A 64 1.23 -23.49 6.03
C VAL A 64 0.68 -23.39 4.62
N THR A 65 1.45 -23.84 3.63
CA THR A 65 1.02 -23.77 2.23
C THR A 65 -0.35 -24.43 2.07
N ARG A 66 -1.34 -23.63 1.68
CA ARG A 66 -2.74 -24.06 1.59
C ARG A 66 -3.43 -23.39 0.40
N THR A 67 -4.33 -24.13 -0.22
CA THR A 67 -5.17 -23.66 -1.33
C THR A 67 -6.52 -23.19 -0.80
N ILE A 68 -6.98 -22.01 -1.24
CA ILE A 68 -8.25 -21.42 -0.81
C ILE A 68 -9.33 -21.69 -1.86
N PRO A 69 -10.35 -22.52 -1.58
CA PRO A 69 -11.30 -22.97 -2.59
C PRO A 69 -12.30 -21.90 -3.07
N SER A 70 -12.34 -20.72 -2.45
CA SER A 70 -13.23 -19.60 -2.83
C SER A 70 -12.56 -18.53 -3.69
N LEU A 71 -11.23 -18.60 -3.83
CA LEU A 71 -10.42 -17.66 -4.60
C LEU A 71 -9.61 -18.54 -5.56
N ASP A 72 -10.17 -18.82 -6.74
CA ASP A 72 -9.62 -19.76 -7.73
C ASP A 72 -8.09 -19.67 -7.83
N GLY A 73 -7.40 -20.73 -7.39
CA GLY A 73 -5.95 -20.87 -7.54
C GLY A 73 -5.07 -20.01 -6.62
N VAL A 74 -5.61 -19.39 -5.56
CA VAL A 74 -4.76 -18.67 -4.59
C VAL A 74 -4.10 -19.65 -3.62
N GLU A 75 -2.81 -19.90 -3.85
CA GLU A 75 -1.94 -20.64 -2.95
C GLU A 75 -1.21 -19.69 -2.01
N MET A 76 -1.34 -19.91 -0.70
CA MET A 76 -0.56 -19.16 0.29
C MET A 76 0.86 -19.73 0.35
N LEU A 77 1.87 -19.00 -0.13
CA LEU A 77 3.26 -19.46 -0.10
C LEU A 77 3.94 -19.13 1.23
N THR A 78 4.67 -20.09 1.79
CA THR A 78 5.53 -19.85 2.96
C THR A 78 6.74 -19.00 2.56
N ALA A 79 7.22 -18.13 3.45
CA ALA A 79 8.38 -17.25 3.22
C ALA A 79 9.64 -17.99 2.68
N LYS A 80 9.84 -19.25 3.08
CA LYS A 80 10.95 -20.10 2.62
C LYS A 80 10.92 -20.40 1.11
N LEU A 81 9.73 -20.38 0.48
CA LEU A 81 9.54 -20.71 -0.93
C LEU A 81 9.63 -19.48 -1.86
N VAL A 82 9.60 -18.27 -1.31
CA VAL A 82 9.60 -17.02 -2.10
C VAL A 82 10.83 -16.92 -3.00
N SER A 83 12.00 -17.32 -2.51
CA SER A 83 13.24 -17.29 -3.29
C SER A 83 13.24 -18.30 -4.45
N ALA A 84 12.67 -19.48 -4.24
CA ALA A 84 12.50 -20.51 -5.26
C ALA A 84 11.49 -20.07 -6.33
N VAL A 85 10.34 -19.53 -5.90
CA VAL A 85 9.31 -18.99 -6.78
C VAL A 85 9.86 -17.84 -7.63
N ARG A 86 10.63 -16.92 -7.05
CA ARG A 86 11.24 -15.80 -7.79
C ARG A 86 12.25 -16.28 -8.85
N ARG A 87 12.96 -17.39 -8.61
CA ARG A 87 13.88 -17.97 -9.61
C ARG A 87 13.13 -18.63 -10.76
N SER A 88 11.95 -19.18 -10.49
CA SER A 88 11.06 -19.78 -11.50
C SER A 88 10.13 -18.77 -12.17
N ARG A 89 10.56 -17.51 -12.36
CA ARG A 89 9.69 -16.44 -12.88
C ARG A 89 9.07 -16.74 -14.25
N ASN A 90 9.73 -17.56 -15.07
CA ASN A 90 9.24 -17.90 -16.40
C ASN A 90 8.10 -18.95 -16.36
N ALA A 91 7.90 -19.62 -15.22
CA ALA A 91 6.83 -20.59 -15.02
C ALA A 91 5.58 -19.96 -14.37
N MET A 92 5.59 -18.66 -14.08
CA MET A 92 4.51 -17.95 -13.39
C MET A 92 4.15 -16.68 -14.15
N SER A 93 2.87 -16.52 -14.49
CA SER A 93 2.37 -15.29 -15.12
C SER A 93 1.70 -14.40 -14.08
N PHE A 94 2.08 -13.12 -14.07
CA PHE A 94 1.37 -12.07 -13.33
C PHE A 94 0.30 -11.37 -14.17
N GLY A 95 0.17 -11.72 -15.45
CA GLY A 95 -0.80 -11.15 -16.39
C GLY A 95 -2.22 -11.12 -15.85
N PRO A 96 -2.77 -12.23 -15.30
CA PRO A 96 -4.11 -12.25 -14.75
C PRO A 96 -4.30 -11.29 -13.55
N LEU A 97 -3.25 -11.13 -12.73
CA LEU A 97 -3.29 -10.19 -11.60
C LEU A 97 -3.36 -8.75 -12.09
N PHE A 98 -2.50 -8.37 -13.05
CA PHE A 98 -2.52 -7.03 -13.63
C PHE A 98 -3.82 -6.74 -14.38
N ALA A 99 -4.36 -7.73 -15.10
CA ALA A 99 -5.65 -7.62 -15.76
C ALA A 99 -6.78 -7.38 -14.74
N ASN A 100 -6.79 -8.10 -13.61
CA ASN A 100 -7.77 -7.87 -12.54
C ASN A 100 -7.63 -6.48 -11.91
N VAL A 101 -6.40 -6.01 -11.69
CA VAL A 101 -6.15 -4.64 -11.20
C VAL A 101 -6.70 -3.60 -12.18
N ALA A 102 -6.49 -3.77 -13.49
CA ALA A 102 -7.01 -2.86 -14.52
C ALA A 102 -8.54 -2.91 -14.60
N GLU A 103 -9.13 -4.11 -14.62
CA GLU A 103 -10.57 -4.32 -14.77
C GLU A 103 -11.35 -3.88 -13.53
N ASN A 104 -11.03 -4.46 -12.37
CA ASN A 104 -11.79 -4.25 -11.14
C ASN A 104 -11.28 -3.03 -10.37
N GLY A 105 -9.96 -2.92 -10.23
CA GLY A 105 -9.33 -1.78 -9.57
C GLY A 105 -9.53 -0.49 -10.36
N GLY A 106 -9.27 -0.51 -11.67
CA GLY A 106 -9.35 0.65 -12.56
C GLY A 106 -10.75 0.88 -13.13
N GLY A 107 -11.61 -0.15 -13.11
CA GLY A 107 -12.95 -0.09 -13.68
C GLY A 107 -12.95 -0.11 -15.21
N ILE A 108 -11.87 -0.55 -15.85
CA ILE A 108 -11.74 -0.58 -17.30
C ILE A 108 -12.49 -1.80 -17.82
N ASN A 109 -13.29 -1.64 -18.87
CA ASN A 109 -14.15 -2.70 -19.38
C ASN A 109 -14.16 -2.73 -20.91
N GLY A 110 -14.64 -3.84 -21.48
CA GLY A 110 -14.86 -3.96 -22.92
C GLY A 110 -13.59 -3.79 -23.75
N ARG A 111 -13.58 -2.82 -24.67
CA ARG A 111 -12.48 -2.60 -25.62
C ARG A 111 -11.17 -2.26 -24.92
N GLY A 112 -11.20 -1.43 -23.87
CA GLY A 112 -9.99 -1.08 -23.09
C GLY A 112 -9.32 -2.32 -22.51
N MET A 113 -10.09 -3.25 -21.94
CA MET A 113 -9.55 -4.51 -21.43
C MET A 113 -9.03 -5.46 -22.51
N GLN A 114 -9.66 -5.48 -23.68
CA GLN A 114 -9.15 -6.25 -24.82
C GLN A 114 -7.79 -5.74 -25.31
N LEU A 115 -7.57 -4.42 -25.25
CA LEU A 115 -6.28 -3.83 -25.58
C LEU A 115 -5.21 -4.20 -24.53
N LEU A 116 -5.55 -4.05 -23.26
CA LEU A 116 -4.59 -4.20 -22.15
C LEU A 116 -4.19 -5.64 -21.86
N ARG A 117 -5.13 -6.58 -21.95
CA ARG A 117 -4.90 -7.99 -21.60
C ARG A 117 -3.79 -8.60 -22.45
N ASP A 118 -2.98 -9.47 -21.85
CA ASP A 118 -1.88 -10.12 -22.55
C ASP A 118 -2.36 -10.96 -23.73
N LYS A 119 -1.49 -11.09 -24.73
CA LYS A 119 -1.76 -11.89 -25.93
C LYS A 119 -2.04 -13.36 -25.59
N GLU A 120 -1.36 -13.89 -24.58
CA GLU A 120 -1.55 -15.26 -24.08
C GLU A 120 -2.98 -15.53 -23.57
N TYR A 121 -3.67 -14.48 -23.10
CA TYR A 121 -5.05 -14.56 -22.64
C TYR A 121 -6.03 -14.01 -23.69
N GLY A 122 -5.60 -13.80 -24.94
CA GLY A 122 -6.45 -13.33 -26.04
C GLY A 122 -6.76 -11.83 -25.99
N GLY A 123 -5.85 -11.01 -25.47
CA GLY A 123 -5.87 -9.55 -25.67
C GLY A 123 -4.79 -9.09 -26.66
N GLN A 124 -4.55 -7.78 -26.74
CA GLN A 124 -3.57 -7.19 -27.66
C GLN A 124 -2.18 -6.99 -27.03
N GLY A 125 -2.05 -7.16 -25.70
CA GLY A 125 -0.79 -7.07 -24.98
C GLY A 125 -0.25 -5.66 -24.79
N VAL A 126 -1.11 -4.64 -24.90
CA VAL A 126 -0.72 -3.23 -24.71
C VAL A 126 -0.24 -2.98 -23.27
N GLY A 127 -0.77 -3.71 -22.28
CA GLY A 127 -0.33 -3.63 -20.90
C GLY A 127 1.16 -4.00 -20.74
N GLN A 128 1.56 -5.16 -21.27
CA GLN A 128 2.95 -5.60 -21.27
C GLN A 128 3.84 -4.66 -22.08
N GLN A 129 3.41 -4.24 -23.27
CA GLN A 129 4.15 -3.28 -24.09
C GLN A 129 4.38 -1.95 -23.36
N THR A 130 3.38 -1.47 -22.63
CA THR A 130 3.47 -0.27 -21.79
C THR A 130 4.50 -0.49 -20.68
N ALA A 131 4.46 -1.63 -19.99
CA ALA A 131 5.42 -1.99 -18.95
C ALA A 131 6.87 -2.02 -19.49
N ASP A 132 7.09 -2.65 -20.64
CA ASP A 132 8.42 -2.75 -21.26
C ASP A 132 8.94 -1.39 -21.71
N SER A 133 8.06 -0.54 -22.25
CA SER A 133 8.41 0.81 -22.73
C SER A 133 8.83 1.78 -21.62
N MET A 134 8.39 1.52 -20.37
CA MET A 134 8.76 2.34 -19.23
C MET A 134 10.20 2.07 -18.74
N HIS A 135 10.72 0.86 -18.97
CA HIS A 135 11.97 0.44 -18.35
C HIS A 135 13.16 1.38 -18.64
N PRO A 136 13.37 1.88 -19.88
CA PRO A 136 14.46 2.81 -20.18
C PRO A 136 14.37 4.14 -19.41
N ALA A 137 13.15 4.65 -19.16
CA ALA A 137 12.96 5.91 -18.43
C ALA A 137 13.35 5.80 -16.95
N LEU A 138 13.44 4.57 -16.41
CA LEU A 138 13.87 4.28 -15.05
C LEU A 138 15.37 3.99 -14.95
N LEU A 139 16.14 4.21 -16.02
CA LEU A 139 17.58 3.98 -16.08
C LEU A 139 18.32 5.24 -16.56
N GLY A 140 19.56 5.40 -16.09
CA GLY A 140 20.46 6.47 -16.54
C GLY A 140 19.83 7.87 -16.50
N SER A 141 19.91 8.57 -17.62
CA SER A 141 19.52 9.99 -17.73
C SER A 141 18.04 10.27 -17.48
N GLY A 142 17.15 9.31 -17.76
CA GLY A 142 15.71 9.45 -17.48
C GLY A 142 15.43 9.50 -15.97
N LEU A 143 16.09 8.61 -15.23
CA LEU A 143 16.00 8.56 -13.77
C LEU A 143 16.67 9.78 -13.13
N ASP A 144 17.82 10.21 -13.63
CA ASP A 144 18.54 11.38 -13.12
C ASP A 144 17.70 12.67 -13.26
N GLN A 145 17.00 12.85 -14.38
CA GLN A 145 16.10 13.99 -14.58
C GLN A 145 14.93 13.98 -13.60
N MET A 146 14.30 12.81 -13.37
CA MET A 146 13.23 12.69 -12.38
C MET A 146 13.73 12.98 -10.96
N ASN A 147 14.89 12.46 -10.59
CA ASN A 147 15.51 12.74 -9.30
C ASN A 147 15.84 14.23 -9.14
N GLY A 148 16.36 14.89 -10.18
CA GLY A 148 16.61 16.32 -10.18
C GLY A 148 15.34 17.14 -9.95
N LYS A 149 14.24 16.81 -10.66
CA LYS A 149 12.93 17.45 -10.44
C LYS A 149 12.41 17.22 -9.01
N MET A 150 12.53 16.00 -8.49
CA MET A 150 12.11 15.67 -7.13
C MET A 150 12.87 16.49 -6.08
N ILE A 151 14.20 16.62 -6.22
CA ILE A 151 15.04 17.41 -5.31
C ILE A 151 14.66 18.90 -5.35
N ALA A 152 14.39 19.45 -6.54
CA ALA A 152 13.98 20.84 -6.68
C ALA A 152 12.66 21.11 -5.95
N VAL A 153 11.67 20.23 -6.09
CA VAL A 153 10.37 20.35 -5.39
C VAL A 153 10.54 20.21 -3.88
N LEU A 154 11.33 19.22 -3.43
CA LEU A 154 11.62 19.06 -1.99
C LEU A 154 12.30 20.29 -1.40
N LYS A 155 13.22 20.91 -2.14
CA LYS A 155 13.87 22.15 -1.70
C LYS A 155 12.83 23.25 -1.45
N THR A 156 11.89 23.46 -2.37
CA THR A 156 10.83 24.46 -2.20
C THR A 156 9.98 24.18 -0.95
N ILE A 157 9.56 22.92 -0.74
CA ILE A 157 8.76 22.54 0.43
C ILE A 157 9.52 22.77 1.75
N ILE A 158 10.83 22.51 1.76
CA ILE A 158 11.69 22.75 2.92
C ILE A 158 11.89 24.25 3.16
N ASP A 159 12.12 25.03 2.11
CA ASP A 159 12.29 26.49 2.21
C ASP A 159 11.01 27.17 2.73
N GLU A 160 9.84 26.70 2.30
CA GLU A 160 8.54 27.15 2.83
C GLU A 160 8.42 26.89 4.33
N LEU A 161 8.82 25.70 4.80
CA LEU A 161 8.84 25.39 6.23
C LEU A 161 9.82 26.28 6.99
N ALA A 162 11.01 26.53 6.44
CA ALA A 162 12.02 27.39 7.05
C ALA A 162 11.58 28.85 7.16
N SER A 163 10.71 29.30 6.25
CA SER A 163 10.13 30.66 6.29
C SER A 163 9.12 30.87 7.43
N GLN A 164 8.65 29.80 8.07
CA GLN A 164 7.62 29.82 9.12
C GLN A 164 8.12 29.18 10.43
N PRO A 165 9.09 29.80 11.14
CA PRO A 165 9.77 29.20 12.28
C PRO A 165 8.87 28.91 13.49
N ASP A 166 7.76 29.63 13.64
CA ASP A 166 6.82 29.47 14.75
C ASP A 166 5.69 28.47 14.47
N ASN A 167 5.65 27.87 13.27
CA ASN A 167 4.58 26.97 12.88
C ASN A 167 4.83 25.55 13.42
N VAL A 168 3.90 25.05 14.23
CA VAL A 168 3.91 23.66 14.70
C VAL A 168 3.25 22.79 13.65
N VAL A 169 4.04 21.96 12.98
CA VAL A 169 3.55 21.02 11.96
C VAL A 169 3.49 19.59 12.52
N ASP A 170 2.48 18.84 12.09
CA ASP A 170 2.53 17.38 12.23
C ASP A 170 3.60 16.85 11.27
N LEU A 171 4.71 16.38 11.83
CA LEU A 171 5.86 15.91 11.05
C LEU A 171 5.49 14.73 10.14
N TYR A 172 4.58 13.86 10.59
CA TYR A 172 4.13 12.73 9.80
C TYR A 172 3.33 13.20 8.59
N GLU A 173 2.37 14.09 8.81
CA GLU A 173 1.54 14.64 7.75
C GLU A 173 2.38 15.45 6.75
N TRP A 174 3.32 16.27 7.26
CA TRP A 174 4.24 17.05 6.45
C TRP A 174 5.16 16.16 5.60
N CYS A 175 5.78 15.13 6.19
CA CYS A 175 6.61 14.19 5.42
C CYS A 175 5.78 13.44 4.37
N SER A 176 4.57 13.00 4.74
CA SER A 176 3.66 12.31 3.81
C SER A 176 3.29 13.20 2.63
N HIS A 177 3.01 14.47 2.89
CA HIS A 177 2.76 15.47 1.87
C HIS A 177 3.99 15.70 0.99
N ALA A 178 5.15 16.00 1.58
CA ALA A 178 6.37 16.34 0.87
C ALA A 178 6.82 15.22 -0.07
N VAL A 179 6.86 13.98 0.44
CA VAL A 179 7.23 12.80 -0.38
C VAL A 179 6.21 12.57 -1.49
N THR A 180 4.91 12.64 -1.18
CA THR A 180 3.87 12.40 -2.18
C THR A 180 3.91 13.42 -3.31
N VAL A 181 3.95 14.71 -2.98
CA VAL A 181 3.96 15.78 -3.97
C VAL A 181 5.27 15.78 -4.76
N ALA A 182 6.42 15.65 -4.11
CA ALA A 182 7.70 15.67 -4.82
C ALA A 182 7.86 14.48 -5.79
N SER A 183 7.46 13.27 -5.39
CA SER A 183 7.51 12.10 -6.26
C SER A 183 6.53 12.18 -7.42
N THR A 184 5.33 12.72 -7.19
CA THR A 184 4.31 12.84 -8.25
C THR A 184 4.59 14.01 -9.19
N ASP A 185 5.13 15.14 -8.71
CA ASP A 185 5.58 16.26 -9.56
C ASP A 185 6.75 15.84 -10.45
N ALA A 186 7.66 15.01 -9.94
CA ALA A 186 8.76 14.47 -10.75
C ALA A 186 8.27 13.61 -11.93
N VAL A 187 7.08 13.01 -11.81
CA VAL A 187 6.48 12.14 -12.83
C VAL A 187 5.53 12.91 -13.75
N TYR A 188 4.57 13.66 -13.18
CA TYR A 188 3.48 14.30 -13.91
C TYR A 188 3.76 15.75 -14.30
N GLY A 189 4.80 16.37 -13.73
CA GLY A 189 5.14 17.76 -14.01
C GLY A 189 4.23 18.78 -13.30
N PRO A 190 4.17 20.03 -13.79
CA PRO A 190 3.49 21.14 -13.09
C PRO A 190 1.98 20.96 -12.91
N LEU A 191 1.32 20.27 -13.85
CA LEU A 191 -0.14 20.00 -13.83
C LEU A 191 -0.50 18.74 -13.03
N ASN A 192 0.38 18.27 -12.14
CA ASN A 192 0.18 17.08 -11.34
C ASN A 192 -1.15 17.10 -10.54
N PRO A 193 -2.06 16.13 -10.77
CA PRO A 193 -3.31 16.01 -10.02
C PRO A 193 -3.15 15.84 -8.50
N TYR A 194 -2.02 15.29 -8.03
CA TYR A 194 -1.76 15.03 -6.61
C TYR A 194 -1.33 16.26 -5.80
N ARG A 195 -1.19 17.43 -6.43
CA ARG A 195 -1.04 18.71 -5.71
C ARG A 195 -2.30 19.06 -4.92
N SER A 196 -3.48 18.64 -5.39
CA SER A 196 -4.73 18.78 -4.65
C SER A 196 -4.78 17.81 -3.46
N GLU A 197 -5.06 18.34 -2.27
CA GLU A 197 -5.22 17.52 -1.07
C GLU A 197 -6.37 16.52 -1.20
N SER A 198 -7.47 16.92 -1.85
CA SER A 198 -8.62 16.05 -2.09
C SER A 198 -8.22 14.81 -2.89
N ASN A 199 -7.38 14.98 -3.91
CA ASN A 199 -6.90 13.88 -4.75
C ASN A 199 -5.94 12.96 -3.99
N ARG A 200 -5.06 13.51 -3.13
CA ARG A 200 -4.22 12.68 -2.25
C ARG A 200 -5.07 11.84 -1.29
N ARG A 201 -6.08 12.44 -0.65
CA ARG A 201 -7.00 11.70 0.24
C ARG A 201 -7.76 10.60 -0.50
N ALA A 202 -8.21 10.88 -1.74
CA ALA A 202 -8.82 9.88 -2.61
C ALA A 202 -7.88 8.71 -2.90
N PHE A 203 -6.61 8.99 -3.21
CA PHE A 203 -5.58 7.96 -3.41
C PHE A 203 -5.37 7.09 -2.17
N TRP A 204 -5.23 7.70 -0.99
CA TRP A 204 -5.05 6.96 0.26
C TRP A 204 -6.25 6.07 0.59
N ALA A 205 -7.46 6.50 0.24
CA ALA A 205 -8.66 5.68 0.38
C ALA A 205 -8.63 4.43 -0.53
N ILE A 206 -8.13 4.57 -1.76
CA ILE A 206 -7.90 3.48 -2.71
C ILE A 206 -6.84 2.52 -2.18
N GLU A 207 -5.63 3.01 -1.86
CA GLU A 207 -4.52 2.14 -1.43
C GLU A 207 -4.91 1.29 -0.21
N SER A 208 -5.55 1.92 0.79
CA SER A 208 -5.94 1.25 2.03
C SER A 208 -6.97 0.13 1.82
N ASN A 209 -7.71 0.14 0.71
CA ASN A 209 -8.82 -0.77 0.45
C ASN A 209 -8.80 -1.35 -0.98
N LEU A 210 -7.62 -1.40 -1.61
CA LEU A 210 -7.48 -1.85 -2.99
C LEU A 210 -7.94 -3.31 -3.16
N SER A 211 -7.66 -4.16 -2.17
CA SER A 211 -8.10 -5.56 -2.16
C SER A 211 -9.62 -5.67 -2.27
N LEU A 212 -10.39 -4.78 -1.62
CA LEU A 212 -11.86 -4.77 -1.72
C LEU A 212 -12.33 -4.33 -3.12
N LEU A 213 -11.64 -3.40 -3.77
CA LEU A 213 -11.93 -3.03 -5.16
C LEU A 213 -11.65 -4.19 -6.13
N MET A 214 -10.52 -4.88 -5.98
CA MET A 214 -10.13 -5.99 -6.85
C MET A 214 -11.10 -7.18 -6.77
N MET A 215 -11.71 -7.40 -5.61
CA MET A 215 -12.72 -8.45 -5.41
C MET A 215 -14.02 -8.17 -6.16
N ASN A 216 -14.30 -6.91 -6.53
CA ASN A 216 -15.46 -6.46 -7.30
C ASN A 216 -16.82 -6.95 -6.76
N VAL A 217 -16.95 -7.21 -5.45
CA VAL A 217 -18.22 -7.59 -4.83
C VAL A 217 -19.04 -6.33 -4.59
N VAL A 218 -19.78 -5.87 -5.60
CA VAL A 218 -20.67 -4.69 -5.50
C VAL A 218 -19.92 -3.47 -4.91
N PRO A 219 -18.89 -2.96 -5.61
CA PRO A 219 -17.90 -2.05 -5.03
C PRO A 219 -18.48 -0.71 -4.54
N TRP A 220 -19.62 -0.26 -5.08
CA TRP A 220 -20.30 0.94 -4.61
C TRP A 220 -20.90 0.81 -3.20
N ILE A 221 -21.06 -0.43 -2.70
CA ILE A 221 -21.53 -0.74 -1.34
C ILE A 221 -20.36 -1.17 -0.47
N THR A 222 -19.64 -2.22 -0.86
CA THR A 222 -18.57 -2.83 -0.04
C THR A 222 -17.32 -1.98 0.03
N ALA A 223 -17.04 -1.20 -1.02
CA ALA A 223 -15.83 -0.43 -1.20
C ALA A 223 -16.16 1.03 -1.61
N ARG A 224 -17.21 1.62 -1.02
CA ARG A 224 -17.74 2.93 -1.44
C ARG A 224 -16.69 4.05 -1.45
N LYS A 225 -15.82 4.11 -0.44
CA LYS A 225 -14.74 5.11 -0.33
C LYS A 225 -13.71 4.96 -1.45
N PRO A 226 -13.04 3.80 -1.63
CA PRO A 226 -12.08 3.63 -2.71
C PRO A 226 -12.74 3.70 -4.09
N TRP A 227 -14.00 3.28 -4.25
CA TRP A 227 -14.75 3.44 -5.50
C TRP A 227 -14.93 4.92 -5.87
N LYS A 228 -15.39 5.76 -4.93
CA LYS A 228 -15.48 7.21 -5.16
C LYS A 228 -14.10 7.84 -5.41
N GLY A 229 -13.08 7.40 -4.68
CA GLY A 229 -11.72 7.88 -4.85
C GLY A 229 -11.19 7.60 -6.25
N ARG A 230 -11.46 6.41 -6.80
CA ARG A 230 -11.11 6.02 -8.17
C ARG A 230 -11.74 6.95 -9.20
N GLU A 231 -13.04 7.18 -9.11
CA GLU A 231 -13.74 8.06 -10.06
C GLU A 231 -13.22 9.50 -9.98
N GLN A 232 -12.95 10.00 -8.76
CA GLN A 232 -12.38 11.33 -8.57
C GLN A 232 -11.00 11.47 -9.21
N LEU A 233 -10.09 10.50 -8.97
CA LEU A 233 -8.75 10.53 -9.56
C LEU A 233 -8.81 10.38 -11.08
N THR A 234 -9.67 9.49 -11.59
CA THR A 234 -9.89 9.32 -13.02
C THR A 234 -10.29 10.65 -13.66
N GLN A 235 -11.24 11.37 -13.07
CA GLN A 235 -11.66 12.68 -13.56
C GLN A 235 -10.52 13.71 -13.54
N ALA A 236 -9.70 13.70 -12.49
CA ALA A 236 -8.54 14.58 -12.40
C ALA A 236 -7.48 14.26 -13.47
N PHE A 237 -7.27 12.99 -13.78
CA PHE A 237 -6.38 12.57 -14.87
C PHE A 237 -6.94 12.87 -16.26
N ILE A 238 -8.25 12.78 -16.47
CA ILE A 238 -8.89 13.25 -17.71
C ILE A 238 -8.60 14.73 -17.92
N GLN A 239 -8.77 15.57 -16.90
CA GLN A 239 -8.45 17.00 -16.96
C GLN A 239 -6.97 17.25 -17.23
N TYR A 240 -6.09 16.47 -16.61
CA TYR A 240 -4.65 16.53 -16.85
C TYR A 240 -4.29 16.24 -18.32
N TYR A 241 -4.88 15.21 -18.92
CA TYR A 241 -4.64 14.88 -20.33
C TYR A 241 -5.29 15.90 -21.28
N GLN A 242 -6.47 16.43 -20.95
CA GLN A 242 -7.14 17.48 -21.74
C GLN A 242 -6.39 18.82 -21.74
N ALA A 243 -5.63 19.11 -20.68
CA ALA A 243 -4.77 20.28 -20.57
C ALA A 243 -3.35 20.03 -21.09
N ASP A 244 -3.13 18.96 -21.85
CA ASP A 244 -1.84 18.56 -22.40
C ASP A 244 -0.72 18.39 -21.35
N GLY A 245 -1.08 18.10 -20.10
CA GLY A 245 -0.09 17.99 -19.01
C GLY A 245 0.92 16.86 -19.18
N HIS A 246 0.59 15.88 -20.04
CA HIS A 246 1.50 14.79 -20.41
C HIS A 246 2.71 15.27 -21.22
N LEU A 247 2.65 16.43 -21.89
CA LEU A 247 3.77 16.98 -22.65
C LEU A 247 4.90 17.51 -21.75
N ASP A 248 4.55 18.05 -20.59
CA ASP A 248 5.50 18.55 -19.57
C ASP A 248 5.84 17.51 -18.48
N SER A 249 5.43 16.25 -18.72
CA SER A 249 5.66 15.13 -17.80
C SER A 249 7.08 14.56 -17.91
N SER A 250 7.41 13.57 -17.09
CA SER A 250 8.66 12.82 -17.28
C SER A 250 8.58 11.88 -18.48
N GLN A 251 9.74 11.46 -18.99
CA GLN A 251 9.81 10.46 -20.04
C GLN A 251 9.03 9.18 -19.68
N LEU A 252 8.96 8.83 -18.39
CA LEU A 252 8.20 7.70 -17.89
C LEU A 252 6.69 7.85 -18.15
N ALA A 253 6.10 8.95 -17.71
CA ALA A 253 4.67 9.21 -17.87
C ALA A 253 4.30 9.44 -19.35
N TYR A 254 5.12 10.20 -20.08
CA TYR A 254 4.90 10.45 -21.49
C TYR A 254 4.93 9.15 -22.33
N THR A 255 5.93 8.29 -22.10
CA THR A 255 6.04 7.03 -22.85
C THR A 255 4.87 6.09 -22.56
N ARG A 256 4.41 6.01 -21.30
CA ARG A 256 3.20 5.25 -20.94
C ARG A 256 1.97 5.73 -21.71
N TRP A 257 1.75 7.04 -21.72
CA TRP A 257 0.62 7.63 -22.43
C TRP A 257 0.73 7.37 -23.93
N LYS A 258 1.91 7.60 -24.51
CA LYS A 258 2.16 7.44 -25.95
C LYS A 258 1.84 6.03 -26.44
N VAL A 259 2.33 4.99 -25.77
CA VAL A 259 2.10 3.59 -26.17
C VAL A 259 0.61 3.24 -26.15
N GLN A 260 -0.11 3.64 -25.10
CA GLN A 260 -1.54 3.36 -24.99
C GLN A 260 -2.36 4.16 -26.00
N HIS A 261 -2.00 5.43 -26.21
CA HIS A 261 -2.65 6.31 -27.16
C HIS A 261 -2.47 5.83 -28.61
N GLU A 262 -1.25 5.47 -29.01
CA GLU A 262 -0.94 4.91 -30.33
C GLU A 262 -1.64 3.57 -30.58
N ALA A 263 -1.89 2.78 -29.53
CA ALA A 263 -2.67 1.55 -29.60
C ALA A 263 -4.20 1.80 -29.73
N GLY A 264 -4.65 3.06 -29.68
CA GLY A 264 -6.06 3.44 -29.81
C GLY A 264 -6.89 3.24 -28.54
N ALA A 265 -6.27 3.32 -27.37
CA ALA A 265 -6.97 3.36 -26.09
C ALA A 265 -7.71 4.70 -25.90
N ALA A 266 -8.89 4.66 -25.28
CA ALA A 266 -9.62 5.88 -24.94
C ALA A 266 -8.89 6.65 -23.83
N ILE A 267 -8.95 7.99 -23.85
CA ILE A 267 -8.33 8.82 -22.80
C ILE A 267 -8.86 8.45 -21.41
N GLU A 268 -10.14 8.08 -21.30
CA GLU A 268 -10.72 7.61 -20.04
C GLU A 268 -10.03 6.34 -19.52
N ASP A 269 -9.78 5.34 -20.38
CA ASP A 269 -9.11 4.10 -19.98
C ASP A 269 -7.67 4.37 -19.56
N ILE A 270 -6.97 5.26 -20.27
CA ILE A 270 -5.61 5.71 -19.92
C ILE A 270 -5.63 6.40 -18.55
N ALA A 271 -6.59 7.29 -18.31
CA ALA A 271 -6.74 8.00 -17.04
C ALA A 271 -7.05 7.06 -15.86
N ARG A 272 -7.89 6.04 -16.08
CA ARG A 272 -8.21 5.00 -15.08
C ARG A 272 -6.96 4.20 -14.71
N LEU A 273 -6.12 3.84 -15.67
CA LEU A 273 -4.83 3.20 -15.40
C LEU A 273 -3.85 4.12 -14.68
N GLU A 274 -3.78 5.37 -15.08
CA GLU A 274 -2.83 6.32 -14.49
C GLU A 274 -3.17 6.60 -13.02
N ALA A 275 -4.47 6.64 -12.67
CA ALA A 275 -4.94 6.74 -11.29
C ALA A 275 -4.42 5.60 -10.39
N LEU A 276 -4.24 4.39 -10.94
CA LEU A 276 -3.67 3.25 -10.23
C LEU A 276 -2.15 3.19 -10.29
N THR A 277 -1.54 3.79 -11.31
CA THR A 277 -0.08 3.79 -11.49
C THR A 277 0.63 4.51 -10.34
N ALA A 278 -0.06 5.43 -9.67
CA ALA A 278 0.42 6.03 -8.43
C ALA A 278 0.68 5.03 -7.30
N LEU A 279 0.06 3.84 -7.29
CA LEU A 279 0.41 2.76 -6.35
C LEU A 279 1.88 2.35 -6.55
N GLY A 280 2.35 2.24 -7.80
CA GLY A 280 3.75 1.93 -8.09
C GLY A 280 4.71 3.06 -7.70
N ILE A 281 4.27 4.31 -7.77
CA ILE A 281 5.10 5.49 -7.48
C ILE A 281 5.18 5.77 -5.97
N LEU A 282 4.05 5.67 -5.26
CA LEU A 282 3.89 6.20 -3.90
C LEU A 282 3.86 5.14 -2.81
N SER A 283 3.43 3.91 -3.10
CA SER A 283 3.15 2.92 -2.04
C SER A 283 4.37 2.53 -1.22
N ILE A 284 5.60 2.75 -1.67
CA ILE A 284 6.80 2.46 -0.88
C ILE A 284 7.28 3.70 -0.11
N PRO A 285 7.55 4.85 -0.75
CA PRO A 285 8.14 6.00 -0.06
C PRO A 285 7.16 6.70 0.89
N SER A 286 5.85 6.66 0.60
CA SER A 286 4.85 7.45 1.34
C SER A 286 4.18 6.68 2.49
N ARG A 287 4.51 5.40 2.70
CA ARG A 287 3.90 4.60 3.77
C ARG A 287 4.34 5.04 5.16
N PRO A 288 3.47 4.88 6.17
CA PRO A 288 3.78 5.31 7.52
C PRO A 288 5.06 4.72 8.09
N ALA A 289 5.35 3.45 7.79
CA ALA A 289 6.56 2.77 8.22
C ALA A 289 7.83 3.41 7.62
N SER A 290 7.82 3.69 6.31
CA SER A 290 8.95 4.31 5.60
C SER A 290 9.22 5.72 6.12
N ILE A 291 8.17 6.50 6.32
CA ILE A 291 8.26 7.86 6.89
C ILE A 291 8.74 7.82 8.34
N SER A 292 8.23 6.89 9.15
CA SER A 292 8.69 6.70 10.52
C SER A 292 10.17 6.36 10.55
N CYS A 293 10.63 5.42 9.72
CA CYS A 293 12.05 5.09 9.60
C CYS A 293 12.89 6.32 9.21
N LEU A 294 12.43 7.12 8.25
CA LEU A 294 13.12 8.34 7.82
C LEU A 294 13.21 9.37 8.96
N ILE A 295 12.11 9.59 9.69
CA ILE A 295 12.07 10.47 10.87
C ILE A 295 13.03 9.95 11.97
N PHE A 296 13.01 8.66 12.28
CA PHE A 296 13.90 8.06 13.26
C PHE A 296 15.38 8.19 12.85
N SER A 297 15.70 7.99 11.58
CA SER A 297 17.05 8.20 11.06
C SER A 297 17.49 9.66 11.15
N LEU A 298 16.61 10.62 10.82
CA LEU A 298 16.92 12.05 10.94
C LEU A 298 17.10 12.48 12.40
N ALA A 299 16.26 11.97 13.30
CA ALA A 299 16.41 12.18 14.73
C ALA A 299 17.74 11.61 15.25
N LEU A 300 18.10 10.39 14.81
CA LEU A 300 19.38 9.76 15.14
C LEU A 300 20.57 10.58 14.64
N ILE A 301 20.54 11.06 13.38
CA ILE A 301 21.60 11.91 12.82
C ILE A 301 21.72 13.22 13.61
N SER A 302 20.59 13.80 14.02
CA SER A 302 20.56 15.02 14.80
C SER A 302 21.14 14.81 16.20
N LEU A 303 20.82 13.68 16.84
CA LEU A 303 21.40 13.25 18.10
C LEU A 303 22.90 12.98 18.00
N VAL A 304 23.35 12.35 16.92
CA VAL A 304 24.78 12.12 16.66
C VAL A 304 25.50 13.44 16.41
N LYS A 305 24.94 14.36 15.61
CA LYS A 305 25.52 15.70 15.40
C LYS A 305 25.57 16.52 16.70
N PHE A 306 24.55 16.43 17.54
CA PHE A 306 24.53 17.08 18.85
C PHE A 306 25.54 16.44 19.81
N GLY A 307 25.62 15.11 19.85
CA GLY A 307 26.60 14.35 20.62
C GLY A 307 28.05 14.61 20.16
N MET A 308 28.31 14.74 18.86
CA MET A 308 29.63 15.12 18.36
C MET A 308 29.97 16.57 18.71
N ARG A 309 28.99 17.50 18.63
CA ARG A 309 29.19 18.90 19.05
C ARG A 309 29.46 19.07 20.53
N SER A 310 28.88 18.23 21.39
CA SER A 310 29.14 18.24 22.84
C SER A 310 30.51 17.64 23.21
N TRP A 311 31.10 16.82 22.34
CA TRP A 311 32.46 16.31 22.50
C TRP A 311 33.55 17.22 21.92
N THR A 312 33.23 18.09 20.95
CA THR A 312 34.18 19.05 20.34
C THR A 312 34.38 20.35 21.11
N VAL A 313 34.02 20.41 22.41
CA VAL A 313 34.45 21.52 23.28
C VAL A 313 35.42 21.01 24.35
N PRO A 314 36.71 20.82 24.03
CA PRO A 314 37.75 20.74 25.05
C PRO A 314 37.93 22.09 25.74
N SER A 315 37.98 22.02 27.06
CA SER A 315 38.14 23.11 28.01
C SER A 315 39.44 23.90 27.80
N ARG A 316 39.33 25.17 27.40
CA ARG A 316 40.18 26.29 27.87
C ARG A 316 39.72 27.60 27.22
N TRP A 317 39.50 28.61 28.07
CA TRP A 317 39.04 29.98 27.76
C TRP A 317 37.54 30.05 27.40
N THR A 318 36.65 30.67 28.17
CA THR A 318 36.70 32.03 28.73
C THR A 318 35.91 32.14 30.05
N ARG A 319 36.55 32.72 31.07
CA ARG A 319 35.86 33.37 32.20
C ARG A 319 35.18 34.66 31.71
N ARG A 320 34.01 34.96 32.29
CA ARG A 320 33.16 36.16 32.14
C ARG A 320 32.43 36.33 30.80
N ALA A 321 31.15 35.97 30.79
CA ALA A 321 30.04 36.87 30.48
C ALA A 321 28.72 36.13 30.68
N SER A 322 27.85 36.71 31.49
CA SER A 322 26.48 36.29 31.80
C SER A 322 25.53 36.61 30.64
N ILE A 323 24.98 35.60 29.95
CA ILE A 323 23.75 35.69 29.15
C ILE A 323 23.01 34.33 29.21
N PRO A 324 21.69 34.29 29.51
CA PRO A 324 20.94 33.05 29.69
C PRO A 324 20.52 32.43 28.34
N TRP A 325 20.93 31.18 28.09
CA TRP A 325 20.41 30.37 26.98
C TRP A 325 19.53 29.25 27.53
N THR A 326 18.25 29.54 27.72
CA THR A 326 17.20 28.51 27.83
C THR A 326 16.47 28.41 26.49
N TRP A 327 16.96 27.51 25.62
CA TRP A 327 16.10 26.83 24.65
C TRP A 327 15.97 25.38 25.11
N LEU A 328 15.10 25.19 26.10
CA LEU A 328 14.64 23.88 26.52
C LEU A 328 13.54 23.46 25.55
N ILE A 329 13.84 22.48 24.69
CA ILE A 329 12.79 21.66 24.08
C ILE A 329 12.10 20.93 25.25
N SER A 330 10.97 21.49 25.69
CA SER A 330 10.15 20.93 26.76
C SER A 330 9.37 19.74 26.22
N VAL A 331 9.94 18.55 26.29
CA VAL A 331 9.16 17.31 26.34
C VAL A 331 8.64 17.17 27.77
N ARG A 332 7.51 17.82 28.09
CA ARG A 332 6.81 17.64 29.36
C ARG A 332 5.64 16.68 29.17
N GLY A 333 5.67 15.53 29.86
CA GLY A 333 4.48 14.68 29.90
C GLY A 333 4.52 13.28 30.51
N VAL A 334 5.50 12.87 31.34
CA VAL A 334 5.30 11.67 32.20
C VAL A 334 5.87 11.93 33.60
N ARG A 335 4.99 12.21 34.57
CA ARG A 335 5.32 12.20 36.01
C ARG A 335 5.15 10.78 36.54
N SER A 336 6.23 10.18 37.03
CA SER A 336 6.18 8.97 37.85
C SER A 336 5.82 9.33 39.29
N SER A 337 4.66 8.90 39.77
CA SER A 337 4.35 8.88 41.21
C SER A 337 4.70 7.49 41.77
N SER A 338 5.84 7.40 42.46
CA SER A 338 6.22 6.20 43.21
C SER A 338 5.46 6.15 44.55
N GLN A 339 4.52 5.23 44.70
CA GLN A 339 4.05 4.81 46.02
C GLN A 339 4.63 3.44 46.35
N ARG A 340 5.45 3.40 47.42
CA ARG A 340 5.97 2.18 48.06
C ARG A 340 4.82 1.43 48.71
N PHE A 341 4.59 0.18 48.30
CA PHE A 341 3.88 -0.80 49.12
C PHE A 341 4.84 -1.92 49.53
N LYS A 342 4.90 -2.17 50.83
CA LYS A 342 5.75 -3.17 51.49
C LYS A 342 5.35 -4.59 51.06
N ARG A 343 6.33 -5.43 50.71
CA ARG A 343 6.16 -6.89 50.60
C ARG A 343 6.14 -7.53 52.00
N PRO A 344 5.43 -8.66 52.17
CA PRO A 344 5.94 -9.79 52.93
C PRO A 344 6.46 -10.88 51.99
N SER A 345 7.39 -11.64 52.54
CA SER A 345 8.30 -12.66 52.01
C SER A 345 7.66 -13.97 51.56
N VAL A 346 8.27 -14.63 50.54
CA VAL A 346 8.71 -16.05 50.45
C VAL A 346 8.87 -16.44 48.95
N PRO A 347 9.84 -17.30 48.57
CA PRO A 347 10.54 -17.23 47.28
C PRO A 347 10.10 -18.29 46.27
N GLY A 348 10.29 -17.98 44.98
CA GLY A 348 10.32 -18.97 43.90
C GLY A 348 9.26 -18.76 42.82
N GLN A 349 9.63 -17.99 41.79
CA GLN A 349 9.25 -18.09 40.37
C GLN A 349 9.26 -16.70 39.74
N ILE A 350 10.11 -16.55 38.72
CA ILE A 350 10.22 -15.35 37.90
C ILE A 350 8.98 -15.34 36.99
N LEU A 351 7.94 -14.63 37.41
CA LEU A 351 6.80 -14.25 36.58
C LEU A 351 6.95 -12.77 36.23
N GLY A 352 7.41 -12.52 35.00
CA GLY A 352 7.46 -11.17 34.41
C GLY A 352 6.05 -10.59 34.34
N SER A 353 5.86 -9.45 35.01
CA SER A 353 4.58 -8.76 35.11
C SER A 353 4.15 -8.18 33.76
N CYS A 354 2.91 -8.46 33.39
CA CYS A 354 2.18 -7.78 32.32
C CYS A 354 2.08 -6.28 32.62
N VAL A 355 2.56 -5.45 31.70
CA VAL A 355 2.17 -4.03 31.61
C VAL A 355 1.46 -3.85 30.28
N LEU A 356 0.18 -3.48 30.38
CA LEU A 356 -0.74 -3.26 29.29
C LEU A 356 -0.33 -1.97 28.54
N TYR A 357 0.42 -2.10 27.44
CA TYR A 357 0.70 -1.00 26.52
C TYR A 357 -0.28 -1.05 25.34
N ARG A 358 -0.94 0.08 25.11
CA ARG A 358 -1.91 0.29 24.02
C ARG A 358 -1.20 0.13 22.67
N ARG A 359 -1.71 -0.83 21.88
CA ARG A 359 -1.29 -1.28 20.53
C ARG A 359 -0.50 -0.26 19.70
N ILE A 360 0.79 -0.53 19.55
CA ILE A 360 1.56 -0.23 18.34
C ILE A 360 1.95 -1.59 17.76
N HIS A 361 1.38 -1.94 16.61
CA HIS A 361 1.64 -3.22 15.96
C HIS A 361 3.04 -3.20 15.30
N TYR A 362 4.05 -3.60 16.07
CA TYR A 362 5.29 -4.17 15.51
C TYR A 362 5.19 -5.68 15.61
N LEU A 363 5.07 -6.36 14.48
CA LEU A 363 5.18 -7.81 14.42
C LEU A 363 6.62 -8.17 14.03
N THR A 364 7.48 -8.27 15.05
CA THR A 364 8.77 -8.96 14.93
C THR A 364 8.48 -10.45 15.06
N ILE A 365 8.58 -11.20 13.96
CA ILE A 365 8.40 -12.66 13.98
C ILE A 365 9.78 -13.28 14.24
N THR A 366 10.01 -13.71 15.48
CA THR A 366 11.00 -14.74 15.79
C THR A 366 10.36 -16.11 15.60
N CYS A 367 10.86 -16.89 14.65
CA CYS A 367 10.48 -18.28 14.48
C CYS A 367 11.28 -19.10 15.51
N SER A 368 10.60 -19.74 16.46
CA SER A 368 11.14 -20.89 17.20
C SER A 368 10.89 -22.16 16.41
#